data_AF-A0A8X6YRP0-F1
#
_entry.id   AF-A0A8X6YRP0-F1
#
_cell.length_a   1.000
_cell.length_b   1.000
_cell.length_c   1.000
_cell.angle_alpha   90.00
_cell.angle_beta   90.00
_cell.angle_gamma   90.00
#
_symmetry.space_group_name_H-M   'P 1'
#
loop_
_entity.id
_entity.type
_entity.pdbx_description
1 polymer ?
#
loop_
_entity_poly.entity_id
_entity_poly.type
_entity_poly.pdbx_seq_one_letter_code
_entity_poly.pdbx_strand_id
1 'polypeptide(L)'
;WWQVDKVSPIKLFDENKILAGFHLRHLLYQQGCHEYVRGVVSKVFKLWADKKINVTTDSEWAFEDVAEAMQKMHDRKNIGKITLLPDKAPKPQQKAVKEKEKSITSGESTDTDPKDEQTPPPCVQTPFQKNT
;
A
#
# COMPACT_ATOMS: atom_id res chain seq x y z
N TRP A 1 -0.90 -9.24 -11.23
CA TRP A 1 0.55 -9.43 -11.29
C TRP A 1 0.92 -9.96 -12.67
N TRP A 2 1.17 -9.08 -13.64
CA TRP A 2 1.68 -9.44 -14.98
C TRP A 2 2.68 -8.41 -15.55
N GLN A 3 2.65 -7.18 -15.02
CA GLN A 3 3.53 -6.07 -15.40
C GLN A 3 4.81 -6.00 -14.55
N VAL A 4 5.49 -7.11 -14.32
CA VAL A 4 6.82 -7.06 -13.67
C VAL A 4 7.88 -7.02 -14.76
N ASP A 5 8.61 -5.93 -14.82
CA ASP A 5 9.73 -5.77 -15.75
C ASP A 5 10.81 -6.80 -15.45
N LYS A 6 11.13 -7.60 -16.47
CA LYS A 6 12.21 -8.60 -16.41
C LYS A 6 13.44 -8.00 -17.07
N VAL A 7 14.50 -7.84 -16.29
CA VAL A 7 15.79 -7.34 -16.79
C VAL A 7 16.77 -8.50 -16.91
N SER A 8 17.40 -8.66 -18.07
CA SER A 8 18.44 -9.66 -18.29
C SER A 8 19.75 -9.24 -17.60
N PRO A 9 20.43 -10.15 -16.86
CA PRO A 9 21.72 -9.85 -16.25
C PRO A 9 22.80 -9.40 -17.25
N ILE A 10 22.79 -9.92 -18.48
CA ILE A 10 23.74 -9.54 -19.55
C ILE A 10 23.57 -8.07 -19.90
N LYS A 11 22.32 -7.60 -20.00
CA LYS A 11 22.02 -6.20 -20.29
C LYS A 11 22.53 -5.26 -19.20
N LEU A 12 22.47 -5.68 -17.93
CA LEU A 12 23.03 -4.90 -16.81
C LEU A 12 24.55 -4.78 -16.89
N PHE A 13 25.23 -5.84 -17.34
CA PHE A 13 26.68 -5.84 -17.54
C PHE A 13 27.08 -4.93 -18.70
N ASP A 14 26.49 -5.13 -19.89
CA ASP A 14 26.82 -4.34 -21.08
C ASP A 14 26.53 -2.84 -20.89
N GLU A 15 25.45 -2.51 -20.19
CA GLU A 15 25.06 -1.12 -19.93
C GLU A 15 25.72 -0.52 -18.67
N ASN A 16 26.49 -1.30 -17.91
CA ASN A 16 27.07 -0.91 -16.62
C ASN A 16 26.04 -0.33 -15.63
N LYS A 17 24.90 -1.03 -15.46
CA LYS A 17 23.80 -0.61 -14.57
C LYS A 17 23.63 -1.58 -13.40
N ILE A 18 23.09 -1.05 -12.29
CA ILE A 18 22.76 -1.81 -11.09
C ILE A 18 21.25 -1.81 -10.89
N LEU A 19 20.69 -2.98 -10.56
CA LEU A 19 19.30 -3.14 -10.13
C LEU A 19 19.29 -3.60 -8.67
N ALA A 20 18.62 -2.85 -7.79
CA ALA A 20 18.52 -3.19 -6.37
C ALA A 20 17.08 -2.98 -5.86
N GLY A 21 16.63 -3.88 -4.98
CA GLY A 21 15.37 -3.76 -4.25
C GLY A 21 15.65 -3.53 -2.77
N PHE A 22 14.86 -2.67 -2.12
CA PHE A 22 15.02 -2.37 -0.71
C PHE A 22 13.70 -2.45 0.04
N HIS A 23 13.67 -3.22 1.13
CA HIS A 23 12.50 -3.33 1.99
C HIS A 23 12.89 -3.32 3.47
N LEU A 24 12.73 -2.16 4.12
CA LEU A 24 13.17 -1.93 5.49
C LEU A 24 12.60 -2.96 6.50
N ARG A 25 11.31 -3.30 6.42
CA ARG A 25 10.69 -4.32 7.30
C ARG A 25 11.39 -5.68 7.23
N HIS A 26 11.74 -6.14 6.03
CA HIS A 26 12.42 -7.43 5.82
C HIS A 26 13.84 -7.36 6.42
N LEU A 27 14.53 -6.23 6.22
CA LEU A 27 15.85 -5.99 6.81
C LEU A 27 15.83 -6.01 8.35
N LEU A 28 14.82 -5.41 9.00
CA LEU A 28 14.73 -5.42 10.47
C LEU A 28 14.39 -6.81 11.04
N TYR A 29 13.33 -7.44 10.53
CA TYR A 29 12.70 -8.56 11.23
C TYR A 29 13.01 -9.94 10.65
N GLN A 30 13.40 -10.02 9.38
CA GLN A 30 13.69 -11.31 8.74
C GLN A 30 15.19 -11.57 8.59
N GLN A 31 15.97 -10.52 8.30
CA GLN A 31 17.43 -10.62 8.13
C GLN A 31 18.20 -10.36 9.43
N GLY A 32 17.51 -9.92 10.49
CA GLY A 32 18.14 -9.67 11.80
C GLY A 32 19.09 -8.48 11.82
N CYS A 33 19.12 -7.62 10.80
CA CYS A 33 20.06 -6.50 10.67
C CYS A 33 19.69 -5.26 11.50
N HIS A 34 19.10 -5.44 12.67
CA HIS A 34 18.62 -4.36 13.54
C HIS A 34 19.75 -3.43 14.03
N GLU A 35 20.93 -3.97 14.36
CA GLU A 35 22.09 -3.16 14.76
C GLU A 35 22.61 -2.25 13.63
N TYR A 36 22.60 -2.74 12.39
CA TYR A 36 22.94 -1.92 11.23
C TYR A 36 21.95 -0.75 11.09
N VAL A 37 20.66 -1.03 11.17
CA VAL A 37 19.61 -0.01 11.11
C VAL A 37 19.76 1.00 12.25
N ARG A 38 20.06 0.56 13.47
CA ARG A 38 20.31 1.43 14.63
C ARG A 38 21.47 2.39 14.37
N GLY A 39 22.56 1.90 13.79
CA GLY A 39 23.71 2.72 13.41
C GLY A 39 23.34 3.80 12.38
N VAL A 40 22.54 3.44 11.37
CA VAL A 40 22.05 4.39 10.36
C VAL A 40 21.12 5.43 10.98
N VAL A 41 20.14 5.02 11.78
CA VAL A 41 19.21 5.92 12.48
C VAL A 41 19.96 6.90 13.38
N SER A 42 21.01 6.45 14.06
CA SER A 42 21.86 7.32 14.88
C SER A 42 22.55 8.41 14.05
N LYS A 43 22.98 8.10 12.82
CA LYS A 43 23.55 9.09 11.90
C LYS A 43 22.49 10.09 11.42
N VAL A 44 21.28 9.61 11.12
CA VAL A 44 20.14 10.46 10.73
C VAL A 44 19.80 11.45 11.85
N PHE A 45 19.75 11.01 13.11
CA PHE A 45 19.49 11.92 14.23
C PHE A 45 20.59 12.97 14.42
N LYS A 46 21.86 12.63 14.19
CA LYS A 46 22.94 13.63 14.19
C LYS A 46 22.72 14.69 13.11
N LEU A 47 22.35 14.28 11.89
CA LEU A 47 22.04 15.23 10.80
C LEU A 47 20.83 16.12 11.12
N TRP A 48 19.83 15.58 11.83
CA TRP A 48 18.68 16.33 12.28
C TRP A 48 19.06 17.36 13.36
N ALA A 49 19.88 16.95 14.33
CA ALA A 49 20.42 17.84 15.36
C ALA A 49 21.27 18.99 14.76
N ASP A 50 22.05 18.67 13.71
CA ASP A 50 22.79 19.65 12.90
C ASP A 50 21.89 20.56 12.03
N LYS A 51 20.56 20.38 12.07
CA LYS A 51 19.56 21.07 11.23
C LYS A 51 19.75 20.90 9.71
N LYS A 52 20.49 19.87 9.28
CA LYS A 52 20.71 19.57 7.85
C LYS A 52 19.52 18.88 7.20
N ILE A 53 18.70 18.21 8.00
CA ILE A 53 17.47 17.54 7.55
C ILE A 53 16.30 18.04 8.38
N ASN A 54 15.15 18.25 7.74
CA ASN A 54 13.89 18.60 8.38
C ASN A 54 12.81 17.63 7.91
N VAL A 55 11.91 17.27 8.83
CA VAL A 55 10.77 16.41 8.51
C VAL A 55 9.63 17.27 8.01
N THR A 56 9.15 17.01 6.79
CA THR A 56 7.96 17.66 6.24
C THR A 56 6.73 16.82 6.57
N THR A 57 5.93 17.30 7.52
CA THR A 57 4.62 16.73 7.84
C THR A 57 3.56 17.38 6.96
N ASP A 58 2.75 16.56 6.29
CA ASP A 58 1.67 16.99 5.42
C ASP A 58 0.38 17.30 6.20
N SER A 59 -0.11 16.32 6.97
CA SER A 59 -1.37 16.42 7.67
C SER A 59 -1.45 15.49 8.88
N GLU A 60 -2.18 15.95 9.89
CA GLU A 60 -2.44 15.21 11.12
C GLU A 60 -3.92 14.83 11.19
N TRP A 61 -4.18 13.54 11.39
CA TRP A 61 -5.53 12.96 11.42
C TRP A 61 -5.79 12.25 12.73
N ALA A 62 -7.06 12.23 13.14
CA ALA A 62 -7.52 11.38 14.22
C ALA A 62 -7.65 9.93 13.72
N PHE A 63 -7.82 8.96 14.63
CA PHE A 63 -7.96 7.55 14.23
C PHE A 63 -9.29 7.24 13.53
N GLU A 64 -10.32 8.02 13.81
CA GLU A 64 -11.63 7.94 13.20
C GLU A 64 -11.58 8.30 11.70
N ASP A 65 -10.63 9.16 11.31
CA ASP A 65 -10.50 9.69 9.94
C ASP A 65 -9.44 8.93 9.12
N VAL A 66 -9.04 7.72 9.53
CA VAL A 66 -7.99 6.93 8.84
C VAL A 66 -8.37 6.59 7.40
N ALA A 67 -9.66 6.35 7.12
CA ALA A 67 -10.12 6.07 5.76
C ALA A 67 -9.85 7.26 4.83
N GLU A 68 -10.12 8.49 5.28
CA GLU A 68 -9.85 9.71 4.52
C GLU A 68 -8.34 9.95 4.37
N ALA A 69 -7.56 9.71 5.42
CA ALA A 69 -6.10 9.81 5.40
C ALA A 69 -5.48 8.82 4.39
N MET A 70 -5.99 7.58 4.34
CA MET A 70 -5.58 6.58 3.36
C MET A 70 -5.99 6.97 1.93
N GLN A 71 -7.20 7.51 1.76
CA GLN A 71 -7.67 7.98 0.45
C GLN A 71 -6.79 9.12 -0.08
N LYS A 72 -6.43 10.10 0.76
CA LYS A 72 -5.52 11.20 0.38
C LYS A 72 -4.16 10.68 -0.12
N MET A 73 -3.64 9.64 0.52
CA MET A 73 -2.39 8.99 0.13
C MET A 73 -2.54 8.18 -1.18
N HIS A 74 -3.67 7.48 -1.37
CA HIS A 74 -3.97 6.77 -2.60
C HIS A 74 -4.09 7.73 -3.80
N ASP A 75 -4.72 8.89 -3.59
CA ASP A 75 -4.84 9.97 -4.58
C ASP A 75 -3.52 10.71 -4.84
N ARG A 76 -2.44 10.40 -4.11
CA ARG A 76 -1.11 11.04 -4.17
C ARG A 76 -1.15 12.57 -3.95
N LYS A 77 -2.10 13.05 -3.14
CA LYS A 77 -2.26 14.48 -2.82
C LYS A 77 -1.44 14.93 -1.61
N ASN A 78 -0.67 14.03 -0.98
CA ASN A 78 0.12 14.34 0.21
C ASN A 78 1.51 14.88 -0.15
N ILE A 79 1.94 15.95 0.51
CA ILE A 79 3.31 16.49 0.42
C ILE A 79 4.04 16.19 1.72
N GLY A 80 4.68 15.02 1.77
CA GLY A 80 5.40 14.55 2.96
C GLY A 80 4.60 13.55 3.78
N LYS A 81 4.83 13.55 5.10
CA LYS A 81 4.35 12.50 6.01
C LYS A 81 2.96 12.80 6.56
N ILE A 82 2.06 11.82 6.45
CA ILE A 82 0.77 11.82 7.16
C ILE A 82 0.97 11.18 8.53
N THR A 83 0.47 11.86 9.57
CA THR A 83 0.58 11.42 10.98
C THR A 83 -0.81 11.16 11.56
N LEU A 84 -0.93 10.08 12.32
CA LEU A 84 -2.14 9.76 13.08
C LEU A 84 -1.89 10.10 14.54
N LEU A 85 -2.75 10.93 15.13
CA LEU A 85 -2.65 11.37 16.51
C LEU A 85 -3.81 10.80 17.33
N PRO A 86 -3.53 10.09 18.45
CA PRO A 86 -4.57 9.55 19.33
C PRO A 86 -5.36 10.65 20.06
N ASP A 87 -4.73 11.81 20.31
CA ASP A 87 -5.29 12.87 21.15
C ASP A 87 -6.16 13.87 20.37
N LYS A 88 -6.27 13.72 19.05
CA LYS A 88 -6.96 14.69 18.21
C LYS A 88 -8.46 14.40 18.18
N ALA A 89 -9.27 15.37 18.59
CA ALA A 89 -10.72 15.27 18.48
C ALA A 89 -11.14 15.13 17.00
N PRO A 90 -12.16 14.30 16.71
CA PRO A 90 -12.59 14.00 15.36
C PRO A 90 -13.01 15.28 14.63
N LYS A 91 -12.66 15.39 13.34
CA LYS A 91 -13.22 16.45 12.51
C LYS A 91 -14.73 16.21 12.38
N PRO A 92 -15.58 17.24 12.53
CA PRO A 92 -17.02 17.08 12.33
C PRO A 92 -17.28 16.62 10.89
N GLN A 93 -17.68 15.36 10.74
CA GLN A 93 -18.07 14.77 9.47
C GLN A 93 -19.28 15.53 8.93
N GLN A 94 -19.06 16.32 7.87
CA GLN A 94 -20.17 16.76 7.02
C GLN A 94 -20.71 15.52 6.31
N LYS A 95 -21.73 14.89 6.91
CA LYS A 95 -22.55 13.89 6.25
C LYS A 95 -23.20 14.54 5.04
N ALA A 96 -22.70 14.23 3.84
CA ALA A 96 -23.43 14.48 2.62
C ALA A 96 -24.72 13.64 2.67
N VAL A 97 -25.83 14.30 3.01
CA VAL A 97 -27.17 13.77 2.78
C VAL A 97 -27.34 13.65 1.27
N LYS A 98 -27.46 12.42 0.77
CA LYS A 98 -28.13 12.13 -0.50
C LYS A 98 -29.10 10.99 -0.25
N GLU A 99 -30.29 11.35 0.23
CA GLU A 99 -31.48 10.49 0.17
C GLU A 99 -32.11 10.52 -1.24
N LYS A 100 -32.89 9.47 -1.49
CA LYS A 100 -33.34 8.86 -2.76
C LYS A 100 -34.54 9.55 -3.40
N GLU A 101 -34.72 9.34 -4.71
CA GLU A 101 -36.01 9.03 -5.39
C GLU A 101 -35.71 8.46 -6.81
N LYS A 102 -35.79 7.14 -7.05
CA LYS A 102 -36.93 6.27 -7.46
C LYS A 102 -37.50 6.54 -8.87
N SER A 103 -37.24 5.61 -9.79
CA SER A 103 -38.26 5.11 -10.74
C SER A 103 -38.00 3.63 -11.05
N ILE A 104 -39.04 2.81 -10.87
CA ILE A 104 -39.14 1.38 -11.22
C ILE A 104 -40.32 1.26 -12.19
N THR A 105 -40.33 0.16 -12.98
CA THR A 105 -41.39 -0.45 -13.84
C THR A 105 -41.44 0.10 -15.28
N SER A 106 -41.53 -0.70 -16.37
CA SER A 106 -41.96 -2.10 -16.61
C SER A 106 -41.67 -2.57 -18.05
N GLY A 107 -41.47 -3.89 -18.25
CA GLY A 107 -41.72 -4.67 -19.50
C GLY A 107 -40.49 -4.94 -20.38
N GLU A 108 -40.29 -6.08 -21.06
CA GLU A 108 -40.92 -7.40 -21.14
C GLU A 108 -39.93 -8.30 -21.94
N SER A 109 -40.01 -9.61 -21.75
CA SER A 109 -39.16 -10.71 -22.23
C SER A 109 -39.15 -10.96 -23.75
N THR A 110 -38.06 -11.55 -24.30
CA THR A 110 -38.10 -12.75 -25.16
C THR A 110 -36.69 -13.31 -25.50
N ASP A 111 -36.53 -14.57 -25.10
CA ASP A 111 -35.63 -15.68 -25.52
C ASP A 111 -34.54 -15.51 -26.60
N THR A 112 -33.34 -15.99 -26.27
CA THR A 112 -32.80 -17.26 -26.82
C THR A 112 -31.56 -17.75 -26.05
N ASP A 113 -31.72 -18.89 -25.37
CA ASP A 113 -30.75 -19.78 -24.69
C ASP A 113 -29.95 -20.69 -25.69
N PRO A 114 -29.03 -21.61 -25.30
CA PRO A 114 -28.16 -21.75 -24.11
C PRO A 114 -26.72 -22.32 -24.41
N LYS A 115 -25.95 -22.57 -23.32
CA LYS A 115 -24.73 -23.41 -23.09
C LYS A 115 -23.47 -22.59 -22.76
N ASP A 116 -22.72 -22.81 -21.68
CA ASP A 116 -22.45 -24.06 -20.94
C ASP A 116 -21.95 -23.70 -19.52
N GLU A 117 -22.38 -24.46 -18.51
CA GLU A 117 -21.98 -24.33 -17.11
C GLU A 117 -21.02 -25.48 -16.78
N GLN A 118 -19.75 -25.19 -16.40
CA GLN A 118 -19.07 -25.96 -15.35
C GLN A 118 -17.73 -25.37 -14.86
N THR A 119 -17.79 -24.94 -13.59
CA THR A 119 -16.81 -25.12 -12.49
C THR A 119 -15.44 -24.41 -12.53
N PRO A 120 -15.11 -23.57 -11.52
CA PRO A 120 -13.74 -23.06 -11.33
C PRO A 120 -12.82 -24.15 -10.72
N PRO A 121 -11.55 -24.27 -11.17
CA PRO A 121 -10.63 -25.27 -10.62
C PRO A 121 -10.16 -24.92 -9.18
N PRO A 122 -9.84 -25.94 -8.36
CA PRO A 122 -9.64 -25.79 -6.92
C PRO A 122 -8.30 -25.13 -6.56
N CYS A 123 -8.33 -24.40 -5.45
CA CYS A 123 -7.17 -23.81 -4.77
C CYS A 123 -6.20 -24.92 -4.32
N VAL A 124 -5.02 -24.99 -4.94
CA VAL A 124 -3.97 -25.94 -4.56
C VAL A 124 -3.15 -25.35 -3.41
N GLN A 125 -3.40 -25.83 -2.19
CA GLN A 125 -2.46 -25.72 -1.07
C GLN A 125 -1.33 -26.73 -1.30
N THR A 126 -0.07 -26.28 -1.28
CA THR A 126 1.09 -27.19 -1.23
C THR A 126 1.66 -27.26 0.19
N PRO A 127 2.05 -28.46 0.67
CA PRO A 127 2.37 -28.68 2.08
C PRO A 127 3.81 -28.30 2.46
N PHE A 128 3.94 -27.90 3.72
CA PHE A 128 5.17 -27.65 4.47
C PHE A 128 5.96 -28.97 4.65
N GLN A 129 7.10 -29.11 3.96
CA GLN A 129 8.05 -30.20 4.18
C GLN A 129 8.92 -29.89 5.40
N LYS A 130 8.79 -30.68 6.47
CA LYS A 130 9.74 -30.72 7.58
C LYS A 130 10.92 -31.59 7.14
N ASN A 131 12.11 -31.01 7.04
CA ASN A 131 13.34 -31.79 6.98
C ASN A 131 13.98 -31.84 8.38
N THR A 132 14.25 -33.08 8.77
CA THR A 132 15.02 -33.55 9.92
C THR A 132 16.48 -33.14 9.84
#